data_AF-A0A918A8V8-F1
#
_entry.id   AF-A0A918A8V8-F1
#
_cell.length_a   1.000
_cell.length_b   1.000
_cell.length_c   1.000
_cell.angle_alpha   90.00
_cell.angle_beta   90.00
_cell.angle_gamma   90.00
#
_symmetry.space_group_name_H-M   'P 1'
#
loop_
_entity.id
_entity.type
_entity.pdbx_description
1 polymer ?
#
loop_
_entity_poly.entity_id
_entity_poly.type
_entity_poly.pdbx_seq_one_letter_code
_entity_poly.pdbx_strand_id
1 'polypeptide(L)'
;MSMVTKNFQYSAFLRGPSQVLPSLDHADIILERRDDENLVLMRMERFQAGSDSLHIAARALAIVARRNLSLAEEVLAEELPWLTWLPETERQECVRELLGQLMAGADTGELLPFGRALTSWRSTAVIWSDPELAGDLQGPFPGDGPEVTRPADAP
;
A
#
# COMPACT_ATOMS: atom_id res chain seq x y z
N MET A 1 13.94 0.77 14.02
CA MET A 1 13.44 0.23 15.31
C MET A 1 12.25 -0.65 14.98
N SER A 2 12.39 -1.98 15.10
CA SER A 2 11.22 -2.86 14.98
C SER A 2 10.35 -2.62 16.21
N MET A 3 9.13 -2.15 15.96
CA MET A 3 8.17 -1.79 17.00
C MET A 3 7.63 -3.09 17.61
N VAL A 4 7.79 -3.26 18.93
CA VAL A 4 7.31 -4.46 19.61
C VAL A 4 5.79 -4.41 19.68
N THR A 5 5.14 -5.41 19.11
CA THR A 5 3.69 -5.62 19.25
C THR A 5 3.40 -6.73 20.24
N LYS A 6 2.28 -6.62 20.96
CA LYS A 6 1.73 -7.70 21.79
C LYS A 6 0.30 -7.98 21.40
N ASN A 7 -0.05 -9.26 21.33
CA ASN A 7 -1.39 -9.69 20.94
C ASN A 7 -2.21 -10.04 22.18
N PHE A 8 -3.48 -9.61 22.18
CA PHE A 8 -4.48 -9.99 23.17
C PHE A 8 -5.79 -10.29 22.48
N GLN A 9 -6.59 -11.21 23.03
CA GLN A 9 -7.95 -11.40 22.56
C GLN A 9 -8.80 -10.15 22.88
N TYR A 10 -9.59 -9.69 21.91
CA TYR A 10 -10.50 -8.55 22.12
C TYR A 10 -11.43 -8.76 23.32
N SER A 11 -11.93 -10.00 23.50
CA SER A 11 -12.78 -10.36 24.65
C SER A 11 -12.04 -10.27 25.99
N ALA A 12 -10.73 -10.51 26.04
CA ALA A 12 -9.92 -10.36 27.24
C ALA A 12 -9.75 -8.87 27.60
N PHE A 13 -9.54 -8.01 26.60
CA PHE A 13 -9.48 -6.56 26.79
C PHE A 13 -10.78 -6.00 27.36
N LEU A 14 -11.94 -6.42 26.84
CA LEU A 14 -13.24 -5.99 27.36
C LEU A 14 -13.48 -6.40 28.82
N ARG A 15 -13.00 -7.58 29.22
CA ARG A 15 -13.18 -8.11 30.58
C ARG A 15 -12.20 -7.51 31.60
N GLY A 16 -10.99 -7.16 31.17
CA GLY A 16 -9.91 -6.76 32.06
C GLY A 16 -8.95 -5.75 31.44
N PRO A 17 -9.40 -4.53 31.10
CA PRO A 17 -8.56 -3.53 30.43
C PRO A 17 -7.33 -3.14 31.27
N SER A 18 -7.44 -3.16 32.60
CA SER A 18 -6.32 -2.89 33.51
C SER A 18 -5.16 -3.89 33.42
N GLN A 19 -5.40 -5.09 32.89
CA GLN A 19 -4.36 -6.09 32.67
C GLN A 19 -3.67 -5.93 31.31
N VAL A 20 -4.33 -5.25 30.37
CA VAL A 20 -3.86 -5.10 28.98
C VAL A 20 -3.17 -3.74 28.79
N LEU A 21 -3.80 -2.65 29.25
CA LEU A 21 -3.33 -1.28 29.04
C LEU A 21 -1.89 -1.00 29.53
N PRO A 22 -1.39 -1.57 30.65
CA PRO A 22 0.01 -1.36 31.05
C PRO A 22 1.04 -1.83 30.02
N SER A 23 0.68 -2.76 29.11
CA SER A 23 1.57 -3.16 28.02
C SER A 23 1.85 -2.03 27.02
N LEU A 24 1.00 -0.98 26.97
CA LEU A 24 1.19 0.19 26.12
C LEU A 24 2.42 1.02 26.48
N ASP A 25 3.01 0.83 27.67
CA ASP A 25 4.24 1.51 28.09
C ASP A 25 5.44 1.08 27.26
N HIS A 26 5.42 -0.14 26.70
CA HIS A 26 6.57 -0.76 26.05
C HIS A 26 6.25 -1.42 24.70
N ALA A 27 4.97 -1.52 24.32
CA ALA A 27 4.53 -2.14 23.08
C ALA A 27 3.26 -1.48 22.55
N ASP A 28 2.96 -1.67 21.27
CA ASP A 28 1.59 -1.50 20.77
C ASP A 28 0.83 -2.81 20.88
N ILE A 29 -0.49 -2.73 20.96
CA ILE A 29 -1.34 -3.87 21.25
C ILE A 29 -2.20 -4.19 20.03
N ILE A 30 -2.14 -5.42 19.56
CA ILE A 30 -3.08 -5.96 18.58
C ILE A 30 -4.19 -6.68 19.37
N LEU A 31 -5.42 -6.22 19.20
CA LEU A 31 -6.62 -6.88 19.71
C LEU A 31 -7.18 -7.80 18.64
N GLU A 32 -7.04 -9.10 18.85
CA GLU A 32 -7.52 -10.14 17.95
C GLU A 32 -9.03 -10.31 18.06
N ARG A 33 -9.73 -10.21 16.93
CA ARG A 33 -11.18 -10.35 16.83
C ARG A 33 -11.50 -11.63 16.09
N ARG A 34 -12.54 -12.34 16.56
CA ARG A 34 -12.87 -13.68 16.06
C ARG A 34 -13.50 -13.66 14.67
N ASP A 35 -14.37 -12.68 14.42
CA ASP A 35 -15.25 -12.64 13.27
C ASP A 35 -15.11 -11.33 12.48
N ASP A 36 -14.02 -10.59 12.69
CA ASP A 36 -13.79 -9.27 12.07
C ASP A 36 -12.30 -8.88 12.17
N GLU A 37 -11.91 -7.77 11.52
CA GLU A 37 -10.53 -7.28 11.49
C GLU A 37 -10.00 -6.92 12.88
N ASN A 38 -8.70 -7.19 13.07
CA ASN A 38 -7.97 -6.87 14.30
C ASN A 38 -7.87 -5.36 14.50
N LEU A 39 -7.88 -4.93 15.76
CA LEU A 39 -7.68 -3.53 16.12
C LEU A 39 -6.28 -3.31 16.68
N VAL A 40 -5.72 -2.13 16.46
CA VAL A 40 -4.45 -1.72 17.09
C VAL A 40 -4.76 -0.66 18.15
N LEU A 41 -4.27 -0.88 19.37
CA LEU A 41 -4.19 0.14 20.41
C LEU A 41 -2.74 0.62 20.53
N MET A 42 -2.57 1.94 20.47
CA MET A 42 -1.29 2.63 20.51
C MET A 42 -1.41 3.87 21.39
N ARG A 43 -0.31 4.31 22.00
CA ARG A 43 -0.27 5.62 22.67
C ARG A 43 -0.39 6.75 21.64
N MET A 44 -1.21 7.76 21.96
CA MET A 44 -1.43 8.92 21.07
C MET A 44 -0.12 9.58 20.62
N GLU A 45 0.84 9.76 21.53
CA GLU A 45 2.16 10.31 21.21
C GLU A 45 2.89 9.50 20.12
N ARG A 46 2.86 8.17 20.20
CA ARG A 46 3.47 7.29 19.19
C ARG A 46 2.72 7.35 17.86
N PHE A 47 1.39 7.42 17.91
CA PHE A 47 0.57 7.56 16.71
C PHE A 47 0.89 8.87 15.98
N GLN A 48 0.94 9.97 16.71
CA GLN A 48 1.29 11.29 16.17
C GLN A 48 2.70 11.29 15.59
N ALA A 49 3.69 10.79 16.35
CA ALA A 49 5.07 10.71 15.89
C ALA A 49 5.22 9.85 14.63
N GLY A 50 4.49 8.74 14.54
CA GLY A 50 4.43 7.91 13.34
C GLY A 50 3.85 8.64 12.13
N SER A 51 2.72 9.33 12.32
CA SER A 51 2.07 10.13 11.28
C SER A 51 2.96 11.27 10.78
N ASP A 52 3.56 12.04 11.69
CA ASP A 52 4.44 13.15 11.34
C ASP A 52 5.71 12.66 10.62
N SER A 53 6.27 11.53 11.09
CA SER A 53 7.43 10.90 10.45
C SER A 53 7.10 10.44 9.04
N LEU A 54 5.93 9.81 8.84
CA LEU A 54 5.46 9.38 7.53
C LEU A 54 5.26 10.57 6.59
N HIS A 55 4.67 11.66 7.09
CA HIS A 55 4.49 12.90 6.33
C HIS A 55 5.82 13.47 5.83
N ILE A 56 6.80 13.58 6.73
CA ILE A 56 8.14 14.10 6.40
C ILE A 56 8.83 13.17 5.39
N ALA A 57 8.80 11.85 5.63
CA ALA A 57 9.43 10.87 4.76
C ALA A 57 8.80 10.85 3.35
N ALA A 58 7.47 10.81 3.26
CA ALA A 58 6.74 10.83 2.00
C ALA A 58 7.05 12.10 1.19
N ARG A 59 7.07 13.27 1.86
CA ARG A 59 7.41 14.53 1.21
C ARG A 59 8.86 14.57 0.75
N ALA A 60 9.81 14.11 1.56
CA ALA A 60 11.22 14.04 1.19
C ALA A 60 11.44 13.12 -0.02
N LEU A 61 10.87 11.92 0.01
CA LEU A 61 10.96 10.95 -1.08
C LEU A 61 10.36 11.51 -2.37
N ALA A 62 9.19 12.15 -2.30
CA ALA A 62 8.57 12.75 -3.47
C ALA A 62 9.38 13.92 -4.06
N ILE A 63 10.05 14.72 -3.23
CA ILE A 63 10.95 15.79 -3.72
C ILE A 63 12.13 15.17 -4.46
N VAL A 64 12.76 14.13 -3.91
CA VAL A 64 13.86 13.41 -4.55
C VAL A 64 13.40 12.80 -5.87
N ALA A 65 12.27 12.10 -5.88
CA ALA A 65 11.72 11.45 -7.07
C ALA A 65 11.37 12.44 -8.19
N ARG A 66 10.80 13.61 -7.85
CA ARG A 66 10.55 14.68 -8.85
C ARG A 66 11.83 15.23 -9.46
N ARG A 67 12.95 15.22 -8.73
CA ARG A 67 14.25 15.71 -9.21
C ARG A 67 15.00 14.66 -10.00
N ASN A 68 14.80 13.38 -9.71
CA ASN A 68 15.47 12.27 -10.36
C ASN A 68 14.57 11.02 -10.35
N LEU A 69 13.78 10.84 -11.41
CA LEU A 69 12.83 9.74 -11.50
C LEU A 69 13.54 8.38 -11.61
N SER A 70 14.64 8.30 -12.37
CA SER A 70 15.39 7.05 -12.53
C SER A 70 16.01 6.58 -11.22
N LEU A 71 16.50 7.50 -10.38
CA LEU A 71 16.97 7.15 -9.03
C LEU A 71 15.83 6.66 -8.13
N ALA A 72 14.64 7.27 -8.24
CA ALA A 72 13.49 6.82 -7.47
C ALA A 72 13.02 5.42 -7.90
N GLU A 73 13.07 5.12 -9.20
CA GLU A 73 12.82 3.76 -9.70
C GLU A 73 13.83 2.76 -9.16
N GLU A 74 15.13 3.10 -9.17
CA GLU A 74 16.20 2.24 -8.65
C GLU A 74 15.99 1.94 -7.17
N VAL A 75 15.78 2.97 -6.35
CA VAL A 75 15.52 2.82 -4.90
C VAL A 75 14.25 2.01 -4.63
N LEU A 76 13.17 2.28 -5.36
CA LEU A 76 11.94 1.50 -5.18
C LEU A 76 12.08 0.06 -5.66
N ALA A 77 12.90 -0.22 -6.68
CA ALA A 77 13.16 -1.58 -7.13
C ALA A 77 13.95 -2.40 -6.11
N GLU A 78 14.79 -1.77 -5.28
CA GLU A 78 15.45 -2.45 -4.14
C GLU A 78 14.43 -2.87 -3.08
N GLU A 79 13.50 -1.98 -2.72
CA GLU A 79 12.47 -2.24 -1.69
C GLU A 79 11.31 -3.11 -2.20
N LEU A 80 11.03 -3.03 -3.50
CA LEU A 80 9.93 -3.73 -4.18
C LEU A 80 10.50 -4.56 -5.35
N PRO A 81 11.19 -5.69 -5.08
CA PRO A 81 11.89 -6.45 -6.13
C PRO A 81 11.00 -6.92 -7.29
N TRP A 82 9.70 -7.07 -7.05
CA TRP A 82 8.73 -7.46 -8.08
C TRP A 82 8.54 -6.40 -9.17
N LEU A 83 8.98 -5.14 -8.97
CA LEU A 83 8.97 -4.11 -10.01
C LEU A 83 9.80 -4.50 -11.23
N THR A 84 10.78 -5.40 -11.08
CA THR A 84 11.61 -5.88 -12.20
C THR A 84 10.82 -6.65 -13.25
N TRP A 85 9.64 -7.17 -12.92
CA TRP A 85 8.79 -7.90 -13.86
C TRP A 85 7.91 -6.98 -14.69
N LEU A 86 7.73 -5.71 -14.28
CA LEU A 86 6.93 -4.76 -15.04
C LEU A 86 7.70 -4.27 -16.29
N PRO A 87 7.01 -4.09 -17.42
CA PRO A 87 7.54 -3.31 -18.53
C PRO A 87 7.92 -1.89 -18.08
N GLU A 88 8.88 -1.29 -18.77
CA GLU A 88 9.40 0.04 -18.48
C GLU A 88 8.31 1.10 -18.23
N THR A 89 7.33 1.17 -19.14
CA THR A 89 6.25 2.16 -19.07
C THR A 89 5.34 1.95 -17.87
N GLU A 90 5.03 0.69 -17.54
CA GLU A 90 4.19 0.35 -16.39
C GLU A 90 4.94 0.52 -15.07
N ARG A 91 6.26 0.25 -15.05
CA ARG A 91 7.08 0.50 -13.87
C ARG A 91 7.10 2.00 -13.53
N GLN A 92 7.26 2.86 -14.52
CA GLN A 92 7.18 4.31 -14.36
C GLN A 92 5.81 4.77 -13.84
N GLU A 93 4.74 4.16 -14.32
CA GLU A 93 3.38 4.44 -13.86
C GLU A 93 3.14 4.00 -12.43
N CYS A 94 3.55 2.77 -12.10
CA CYS A 94 3.51 2.21 -10.76
C CYS A 94 4.22 3.13 -9.75
N VAL A 95 5.48 3.50 -10.03
CA VAL A 95 6.26 4.37 -9.16
C VAL A 95 5.57 5.72 -8.95
N ARG A 96 5.06 6.33 -10.03
CA ARG A 96 4.37 7.62 -9.95
C ARG A 96 3.09 7.53 -9.11
N GLU A 97 2.29 6.49 -9.31
CA GLU A 97 1.04 6.30 -8.57
C GLU A 97 1.31 6.02 -7.10
N LEU A 98 2.23 5.11 -6.78
CA LEU A 98 2.57 4.78 -5.39
C LEU A 98 3.08 6.00 -4.62
N LEU A 99 3.95 6.80 -5.24
CA LEU A 99 4.44 8.04 -4.62
C LEU A 99 3.31 9.06 -4.45
N GLY A 100 2.41 9.19 -5.43
CA GLY A 100 1.25 10.07 -5.36
C GLY A 100 0.30 9.69 -4.21
N GLN A 101 -0.05 8.41 -4.11
CA GLN A 101 -0.92 7.88 -3.06
C GLN A 101 -0.26 7.97 -1.68
N LEU A 102 1.05 7.71 -1.58
CA LEU A 102 1.80 7.84 -0.34
C LEU A 102 1.80 9.29 0.16
N MET A 103 2.04 10.26 -0.74
CA MET A 103 1.97 11.68 -0.40
C MET A 103 0.57 12.10 0.07
N ALA A 104 -0.47 11.73 -0.67
CA ALA A 104 -1.83 12.08 -0.34
C ALA A 104 -2.25 11.46 1.00
N GLY A 105 -1.94 10.18 1.22
CA GLY A 105 -2.24 9.47 2.45
C GLY A 105 -1.45 10.01 3.65
N ALA A 106 -0.20 10.42 3.46
CA ALA A 106 0.59 11.01 4.54
C ALA A 106 0.14 12.44 4.92
N ASP A 107 -0.53 13.16 4.02
CA ASP A 107 -1.14 14.48 4.31
C ASP A 107 -2.53 14.35 4.94
N THR A 108 -3.31 13.36 4.52
CA THR A 108 -4.73 13.19 4.92
C THR A 108 -4.95 12.17 6.03
N GLY A 109 -3.98 11.31 6.30
CA GLY A 109 -4.12 10.13 7.16
C GLY A 109 -4.73 8.90 6.46
N GLU A 110 -5.22 9.04 5.21
CA GLU A 110 -5.87 7.96 4.48
C GLU A 110 -4.86 7.13 3.66
N LEU A 111 -4.33 6.06 4.27
CA LEU A 111 -3.31 5.20 3.67
C LEU A 111 -3.87 3.99 2.91
N LEU A 112 -5.17 3.70 3.03
CA LEU A 112 -5.79 2.58 2.33
C LEU A 112 -5.65 2.66 0.79
N PRO A 113 -5.78 3.82 0.13
CA PRO A 113 -5.51 3.94 -1.31
C PRO A 113 -4.11 3.46 -1.71
N PHE A 114 -3.08 3.83 -0.94
CA PHE A 114 -1.70 3.37 -1.17
C PHE A 114 -1.59 1.84 -1.05
N GLY A 115 -2.15 1.25 0.01
CA GLY A 115 -2.12 -0.20 0.20
C GLY A 115 -2.84 -0.98 -0.91
N ARG A 116 -3.95 -0.44 -1.42
CA ARG A 116 -4.66 -1.00 -2.58
C ARG A 116 -3.82 -0.90 -3.85
N ALA A 117 -3.28 0.28 -4.17
CA ALA A 117 -2.41 0.47 -5.33
C ALA A 117 -1.20 -0.47 -5.31
N LEU A 118 -0.54 -0.60 -4.15
CA LEU A 118 0.58 -1.52 -3.97
C LEU A 118 0.21 -2.98 -4.26
N THR A 119 -0.94 -3.42 -3.76
CA THR A 119 -1.44 -4.78 -3.98
C THR A 119 -1.83 -5.02 -5.44
N SER A 120 -2.49 -4.05 -6.07
CA SER A 120 -2.86 -4.11 -7.48
C SER A 120 -1.62 -4.20 -8.37
N TRP A 121 -0.64 -3.30 -8.19
CA TRP A 121 0.58 -3.30 -8.99
C TRP A 121 1.43 -4.55 -8.81
N ARG A 122 1.50 -5.08 -7.58
CA ARG A 122 2.15 -6.38 -7.33
C ARG A 122 1.46 -7.50 -8.11
N SER A 123 0.14 -7.48 -8.18
CA SER A 123 -0.63 -8.47 -8.94
C SER A 123 -0.34 -8.36 -10.45
N THR A 124 -0.34 -7.13 -10.99
CA THR A 124 0.05 -6.85 -12.37
C THR A 124 1.46 -7.35 -12.68
N ALA A 125 2.43 -7.09 -11.79
CA ALA A 125 3.80 -7.56 -11.97
C ALA A 125 3.92 -9.10 -11.98
N VAL A 126 3.12 -9.79 -11.15
CA VAL A 126 3.06 -11.26 -11.16
C VAL A 126 2.52 -11.77 -12.49
N ILE A 127 1.51 -11.11 -13.08
CA ILE A 127 1.02 -11.46 -14.42
C ILE A 127 2.13 -11.29 -15.46
N TRP A 128 2.86 -10.18 -15.43
CA TRP A 128 3.98 -9.95 -16.35
C TRP A 128 5.15 -10.92 -16.20
N SER A 129 5.28 -11.59 -15.06
CA SER A 129 6.27 -12.65 -14.87
C SER A 129 5.98 -13.91 -15.72
N ASP A 130 4.76 -14.02 -16.25
CA ASP A 130 4.33 -15.05 -17.20
C ASP A 130 3.96 -14.39 -18.55
N PRO A 131 4.89 -14.41 -19.53
CA PRO A 131 4.66 -13.76 -20.83
C PRO A 131 3.50 -14.35 -21.63
N GLU A 132 3.16 -15.63 -21.46
CA GLU A 132 2.02 -16.25 -22.14
C GLU A 132 0.72 -15.69 -21.58
N LEU A 133 0.57 -15.71 -20.25
CA LEU A 133 -0.59 -15.17 -19.56
C LEU A 133 -0.75 -13.65 -19.81
N ALA A 134 0.34 -12.89 -19.79
CA ALA A 134 0.31 -11.47 -20.10
C ALA A 134 -0.16 -11.21 -21.54
N GLY A 135 0.28 -12.04 -22.50
CA GLY A 135 -0.17 -11.98 -23.89
C GLY A 135 -1.67 -12.28 -24.03
N ASP A 136 -2.14 -13.34 -23.38
CA ASP A 136 -3.56 -13.74 -23.40
C ASP A 136 -4.49 -12.65 -22.82
N LEU A 137 -4.06 -11.97 -21.75
CA LEU A 137 -4.85 -10.91 -21.09
C LEU A 137 -4.85 -9.57 -21.84
N GLN A 138 -3.90 -9.34 -22.73
CA GLN A 138 -3.86 -8.17 -23.61
C GLN A 138 -4.65 -8.37 -24.91
N GLY A 139 -4.92 -9.62 -25.26
CA GLY A 139 -5.68 -9.99 -26.44
C GLY A 139 -7.19 -9.77 -26.28
N PRO A 140 -7.94 -9.88 -27.39
CA PRO A 140 -9.39 -9.93 -27.32
C PRO A 140 -9.84 -11.20 -26.57
N PHE A 141 -10.70 -11.02 -25.57
CA PHE A 141 -11.33 -12.16 -24.89
C PHE A 141 -12.37 -12.81 -25.81
N PRO A 142 -12.47 -14.15 -25.83
CA PRO A 142 -13.56 -14.83 -26.50
C PRO A 142 -14.89 -14.37 -25.87
N GLY A 143 -15.71 -13.69 -26.66
CA GLY A 143 -17.03 -13.22 -26.27
C GLY A 143 -18.00 -13.36 -27.43
N ASP A 144 -19.27 -13.62 -27.11
CA ASP A 144 -20.40 -13.65 -28.03
C ASP A 144 -21.19 -12.32 -28.02
N GLY A 145 -20.65 -11.30 -27.35
CA GLY A 145 -21.25 -9.98 -27.26
C GLY A 145 -21.25 -9.24 -28.60
N PRO A 146 -22.22 -8.34 -28.83
CA PRO A 146 -22.24 -7.50 -30.01
C PRO A 146 -21.04 -6.54 -30.05
N GLU A 147 -20.52 -6.25 -31.24
CA GLU A 147 -19.45 -5.27 -31.43
C GLU A 147 -19.94 -3.87 -31.01
N VAL A 148 -19.30 -3.30 -29.99
CA VAL A 148 -19.63 -1.96 -29.48
C VAL A 148 -18.68 -0.96 -30.11
N THR A 149 -19.21 -0.03 -30.91
CA THR A 149 -18.43 1.10 -31.42
C THR A 149 -17.95 1.98 -30.27
N ARG A 150 -16.65 2.33 -30.28
CA ARG A 150 -16.09 3.32 -29.35
C ARG A 150 -16.95 4.58 -29.39
N PRO A 151 -17.35 5.17 -28.24
CA PRO A 151 -18.05 6.43 -28.22
C PRO A 151 -17.27 7.46 -29.04
N ALA A 152 -17.92 8.10 -30.01
CA ALA A 152 -17.31 9.20 -30.74
C ALA A 152 -17.03 10.34 -29.75
N ASP A 153 -15.83 10.91 -29.81
CA ASP A 153 -15.51 12.12 -29.06
C ASP A 153 -16.52 13.19 -29.46
N ALA A 154 -17.42 13.55 -28.52
CA ALA A 154 -18.39 14.61 -28.76
C ALA A 154 -17.64 15.94 -28.94
N PRO A 155 -18.01 16.77 -29.92
CA PRO A 155 -17.35 18.04 -30.21
C PRO A 155 -17.53 19.08 -29.09
#